data_AF-A0A836UAE9-F1
#
_entry.id   AF-A0A836UAE9-F1
#
_cell.length_a   1.000
_cell.length_b   1.000
_cell.length_c   1.000
_cell.angle_alpha   90.00
_cell.angle_beta   90.00
_cell.angle_gamma   90.00
#
_symmetry.space_group_name_H-M   'P 1'
#
loop_
_entity.id
_entity.type
_entity.pdbx_description
1 polymer ?
#
loop_
_entity_poly.entity_id
_entity_poly.type
_entity_poly.pdbx_seq_one_letter_code
_entity_poly.pdbx_strand_id
1 'polypeptide(L)'
;MAEPLEVNLDIVPTSRFQIIDVSPRVRAQVGDALSDYRRVLYCSHHTTAGYLEQGMCAKLGHSRNQLDPFFRFLQRLFPQNAGYQHDLMHLREELSEQQKEVEPVNADSHLTF
;
A
#
# COMPACT_ATOMS: atom_id res chain seq x y z
N MET A 1 -11.47 -12.40 -27.44
CA MET A 1 -11.34 -11.66 -26.17
C MET A 1 -9.88 -11.80 -25.76
N ALA A 2 -9.24 -10.73 -25.27
CA ALA A 2 -7.88 -10.86 -24.74
C ALA A 2 -7.89 -11.85 -23.55
N GLU A 3 -6.89 -12.71 -23.47
CA GLU A 3 -6.72 -13.59 -22.31
C GLU A 3 -6.41 -12.74 -21.07
N PRO A 4 -6.84 -13.14 -19.86
CA PRO A 4 -6.49 -12.41 -18.65
C PRO A 4 -4.96 -12.33 -18.48
N LEU A 5 -4.45 -11.11 -18.26
CA LEU A 5 -3.05 -10.85 -17.98
C LEU A 5 -2.84 -10.62 -16.49
N GLU A 6 -1.95 -11.39 -15.89
CA GLU A 6 -1.48 -11.20 -14.52
C GLU A 6 -0.07 -10.58 -14.54
N VAL A 7 0.14 -9.55 -13.74
CA VAL A 7 1.44 -8.87 -13.58
C VAL A 7 1.79 -8.81 -12.10
N ASN A 8 2.88 -9.46 -11.70
CA ASN A 8 3.39 -9.44 -10.34
C ASN A 8 4.56 -8.45 -10.23
N LEU A 9 4.45 -7.50 -9.30
CA LEU A 9 5.46 -6.47 -9.08
C LEU A 9 6.08 -6.60 -7.69
N ASP A 10 7.39 -6.79 -7.66
CA ASP A 10 8.16 -6.65 -6.43
C ASP A 10 8.51 -5.18 -6.17
N ILE A 11 8.12 -4.70 -4.99
CA ILE A 11 8.30 -3.31 -4.58
C ILE A 11 9.05 -3.29 -3.25
N VAL A 12 10.15 -2.54 -3.22
CA VAL A 12 10.94 -2.30 -2.01
C VAL A 12 10.82 -0.81 -1.65
N PRO A 13 10.00 -0.46 -0.64
CA PRO A 13 9.94 0.91 -0.14
C PRO A 13 11.26 1.33 0.49
N THR A 14 11.65 2.59 0.32
CA THR A 14 12.88 3.16 0.90
C THR A 14 12.63 4.00 2.16
N SER A 15 11.37 4.12 2.57
CA SER A 15 10.93 4.87 3.74
C SER A 15 9.63 4.27 4.28
N ARG A 16 9.34 4.46 5.57
CA ARG A 16 8.11 3.94 6.22
C ARG A 16 6.83 4.33 5.47
N PHE A 17 6.81 5.55 4.93
CA PHE A 17 5.78 6.01 4.02
C PHE A 17 6.42 6.40 2.69
N GLN A 18 5.90 5.85 1.59
CA GLN A 18 6.32 6.20 0.24
C GLN A 18 5.15 6.03 -0.72
N ILE A 19 4.88 7.05 -1.53
CA ILE A 19 4.00 6.95 -2.69
C ILE A 19 4.87 6.51 -3.87
N ILE A 20 4.52 5.37 -4.47
CA ILE A 20 5.29 4.75 -5.54
C ILE A 20 4.41 4.68 -6.78
N ASP A 21 4.86 5.32 -7.87
CA ASP A 21 4.25 5.12 -9.18
C ASP A 21 4.72 3.77 -9.73
N VAL A 22 3.77 2.83 -9.85
CA VAL A 22 4.02 1.48 -10.36
C VAL A 22 3.92 1.40 -11.89
N SER A 23 3.38 2.43 -12.54
CA SER A 23 3.13 2.43 -13.99
C SER A 23 4.42 2.21 -14.82
N PRO A 24 5.56 2.84 -14.49
CA PRO A 24 6.81 2.57 -15.18
C PRO A 24 7.30 1.12 -15.00
N ARG A 25 7.05 0.50 -13.84
CA ARG A 25 7.45 -0.88 -13.54
C ARG A 25 6.62 -1.89 -14.33
N VAL A 26 5.31 -1.67 -14.39
CA VAL A 26 4.40 -2.46 -15.24
C VAL A 26 4.85 -2.36 -16.70
N ARG A 27 5.09 -1.13 -17.19
CA ARG A 27 5.49 -0.91 -18.58
C ARG A 27 6.82 -1.59 -18.93
N ALA A 28 7.76 -1.64 -18.00
CA ALA A 28 9.02 -2.34 -18.19
C ALA A 28 8.83 -3.87 -18.33
N GLN A 29 7.79 -4.45 -17.72
CA GLN A 29 7.52 -5.89 -17.79
C GLN A 29 6.65 -6.29 -18.99
N VAL A 30 5.57 -5.55 -19.26
CA VAL A 30 4.54 -5.96 -20.24
C VAL A 30 4.25 -4.90 -21.30
N GLY A 31 5.03 -3.81 -21.38
CA GLY A 31 4.78 -2.70 -22.29
C GLY A 31 3.46 -1.98 -21.97
N ASP A 32 2.75 -1.56 -23.02
CA ASP A 32 1.45 -0.90 -22.88
C ASP A 32 0.27 -1.89 -22.90
N ALA A 33 0.51 -3.19 -22.68
CA ALA A 33 -0.51 -4.25 -22.79
C ALA A 33 -1.75 -4.01 -21.92
N LEU A 34 -1.62 -3.33 -20.77
CA LEU A 34 -2.77 -3.00 -19.92
C LEU A 34 -3.79 -2.07 -20.62
N SER A 35 -3.38 -1.30 -21.62
CA SER A 35 -4.27 -0.40 -22.38
C SER A 35 -5.30 -1.14 -23.25
N ASP A 36 -5.06 -2.41 -23.56
CA ASP A 36 -5.98 -3.25 -24.33
C ASP A 36 -7.17 -3.77 -23.48
N TYR A 37 -7.09 -3.63 -22.15
CA TYR A 37 -8.10 -4.13 -21.22
C TYR A 37 -9.03 -3.02 -20.76
N ARG A 38 -10.35 -3.25 -20.91
CA ARG A 38 -11.38 -2.32 -20.40
C ARG A 38 -11.34 -2.14 -18.89
N ARG A 39 -10.85 -3.14 -18.15
CA ARG A 39 -10.79 -3.15 -16.68
C ARG A 39 -9.45 -3.70 -16.23
N VAL A 40 -8.85 -3.01 -15.27
CA VAL A 40 -7.61 -3.42 -14.61
C VAL A 40 -7.85 -3.40 -13.11
N LEU A 41 -7.50 -4.48 -12.42
CA LEU A 41 -7.54 -4.58 -10.97
C LEU A 41 -6.12 -4.46 -10.42
N TYR A 42 -5.93 -3.59 -9.43
CA TYR A 42 -4.70 -3.48 -8.67
C TYR A 42 -4.96 -4.06 -7.28
N CYS A 43 -4.17 -5.06 -6.89
CA CYS A 43 -4.34 -5.77 -5.62
C CYS A 43 -3.02 -5.73 -4.83
N SER A 44 -3.09 -5.30 -3.57
CA SER A 44 -1.98 -5.44 -2.63
C SER A 44 -2.13 -6.74 -1.86
N HIS A 45 -1.06 -7.51 -1.74
CA HIS A 45 -1.01 -8.69 -0.86
C HIS A 45 -0.56 -8.34 0.57
N HIS A 46 -0.51 -7.05 0.88
CA HIS A 46 -0.10 -6.53 2.19
C HIS A 46 -1.26 -5.79 2.85
N THR A 47 -1.35 -5.91 4.18
CA THR A 47 -2.37 -5.25 5.02
C THR A 47 -1.92 -3.89 5.56
N THR A 48 -0.73 -3.42 5.16
CA THR A 48 -0.11 -2.14 5.58
C THR A 48 0.40 -1.33 4.39
N ALA A 49 0.00 -1.72 3.17
CA ALA A 49 0.27 -1.03 1.93
C ALA A 49 -0.88 -1.33 0.96
N GLY A 50 -1.24 -0.35 0.13
CA GLY A 50 -2.41 -0.48 -0.74
C GLY A 50 -2.35 0.42 -1.95
N TYR A 51 -3.31 0.21 -2.85
CA TYR A 51 -3.58 1.09 -3.96
C TYR A 51 -4.71 2.03 -3.59
N LEU A 52 -4.52 3.32 -3.86
CA LEU A 52 -5.61 4.28 -3.73
C LEU A 52 -6.60 4.06 -4.88
N GLU A 53 -7.90 4.09 -4.56
CA GLU A 53 -8.98 3.96 -5.54
C GLU A 53 -8.82 4.97 -6.69
N GLN A 54 -9.09 4.54 -7.92
CA GLN A 54 -8.78 5.33 -9.13
C GLN A 54 -9.58 6.64 -9.21
N GLY A 55 -10.85 6.63 -8.81
CA GLY A 55 -11.68 7.83 -8.70
C GLY A 55 -11.16 8.82 -7.68
N MET A 56 -10.64 8.36 -6.54
CA MET A 56 -9.95 9.21 -5.58
C MET A 56 -8.64 9.78 -6.15
N CYS A 57 -7.84 8.96 -6.83
CA CYS A 57 -6.63 9.42 -7.53
C CYS A 57 -6.96 10.52 -8.55
N ALA A 58 -8.04 10.34 -9.33
CA ALA A 58 -8.50 11.31 -10.31
C ALA A 58 -8.96 12.63 -9.66
N LYS A 59 -9.69 12.57 -8.54
CA LYS A 59 -10.09 13.76 -7.76
C LYS A 59 -8.89 14.52 -7.19
N LEU A 60 -7.83 13.80 -6.83
CA LEU A 60 -6.55 14.38 -6.38
C LEU A 60 -5.61 14.73 -7.55
N GLY A 61 -6.10 14.63 -8.79
CA GLY A 61 -5.38 15.03 -10.01
C GLY A 61 -4.13 14.21 -10.31
N HIS A 62 -4.03 12.98 -9.79
CA HIS A 62 -2.82 12.14 -9.85
C HIS A 62 -1.54 12.86 -9.39
N SER A 63 -1.67 13.95 -8.64
CA SER A 63 -0.56 14.81 -8.28
C SER A 63 0.00 14.37 -6.95
N ARG A 64 1.31 14.10 -6.92
CA ARG A 64 2.01 13.81 -5.66
C ARG A 64 1.82 14.92 -4.62
N ASN A 65 1.66 16.16 -5.07
CA ASN A 65 1.43 17.32 -4.20
C ASN A 65 0.06 17.32 -3.53
N GLN A 66 -0.92 16.58 -4.07
CA GLN A 66 -2.26 16.42 -3.49
C GLN A 66 -2.40 15.09 -2.75
N LEU A 67 -1.74 14.04 -3.25
CA LEU A 67 -1.71 12.73 -2.61
C LEU A 67 -0.97 12.75 -1.27
N ASP A 68 0.18 13.45 -1.18
CA ASP A 68 0.93 13.51 0.09
C ASP A 68 0.07 14.12 1.22
N PRO A 69 -0.53 15.32 1.09
CA PRO A 69 -1.43 15.88 2.12
C PRO A 69 -2.60 14.97 2.51
N PHE A 70 -3.19 14.25 1.54
CA PHE A 70 -4.27 13.29 1.82
C PHE A 70 -3.80 12.18 2.77
N PHE A 71 -2.65 11.55 2.48
CA PHE A 71 -2.09 10.53 3.37
C PHE A 71 -1.56 11.12 4.68
N ARG A 72 -1.03 12.35 4.67
CA ARG A 72 -0.64 13.04 5.92
C ARG A 72 -1.84 13.30 6.82
N PHE A 73 -3.01 13.57 6.25
CA PHE A 73 -4.24 13.69 7.04
C PHE A 73 -4.59 12.36 7.72
N LEU A 74 -4.57 11.24 6.99
CA LEU A 74 -4.81 9.91 7.57
C LEU A 74 -3.78 9.56 8.65
N GLN A 75 -2.50 9.84 8.42
CA GLN A 75 -1.43 9.64 9.42
C GLN A 75 -1.59 10.52 10.68
N ARG A 76 -2.31 11.64 10.59
CA ARG A 76 -2.65 12.46 11.76
C ARG A 76 -3.86 11.92 12.52
N LEU A 77 -4.82 11.30 11.81
CA LEU A 77 -5.95 10.60 12.43
C LEU A 77 -5.50 9.31 13.10
N PHE A 78 -4.55 8.60 12.50
CA PHE A 78 -3.96 7.36 13.00
C PHE A 78 -2.46 7.56 13.25
N PRO A 79 -2.07 8.33 14.27
CA PRO A 79 -0.67 8.61 14.53
C PRO A 79 0.07 7.36 14.99
N GLN A 80 1.37 7.29 14.69
CA GLN A 80 2.27 6.28 15.24
C GLN A 80 2.32 6.36 16.77
N ASN A 81 2.51 5.22 17.41
CA ASN A 81 2.67 5.11 18.87
C ASN A 81 1.48 5.69 19.67
N ALA A 82 0.26 5.61 19.13
CA ALA A 82 -0.94 6.09 19.81
C ALA A 82 -1.49 5.13 20.89
N GLY A 83 -0.70 4.13 21.30
CA GLY A 83 -1.11 3.12 22.29
C GLY A 83 -2.07 2.07 21.73
N TYR A 84 -1.94 1.71 20.45
CA TYR A 84 -2.77 0.66 19.86
C TYR A 84 -2.50 -0.69 20.49
N GLN A 85 -3.56 -1.47 20.71
CA GLN A 85 -3.42 -2.82 21.27
C GLN A 85 -2.64 -3.76 20.34
N HIS A 86 -2.74 -3.59 19.01
CA HIS A 86 -1.97 -4.36 18.02
C HIS A 86 -0.46 -4.22 18.20
N ASP A 87 0.00 -3.09 18.74
CA ASP A 87 1.42 -2.82 18.98
C ASP A 87 1.92 -3.46 20.30
N LEU A 88 1.03 -4.02 21.13
CA LEU A 88 1.38 -4.72 22.36
C LEU A 88 1.75 -6.18 22.05
N MET A 89 3.00 -6.43 21.65
CA MET A 89 3.46 -7.75 21.18
C MET A 89 3.20 -8.92 22.14
N HIS A 90 3.20 -8.67 23.46
CA HIS A 90 2.88 -9.69 24.44
C HIS A 90 1.42 -10.19 24.37
N LEU A 91 0.52 -9.44 23.72
CA LEU A 91 -0.89 -9.81 23.49
C LEU A 91 -1.13 -10.47 22.12
N ARG A 92 -0.12 -10.54 21.24
CA ARG A 92 -0.22 -11.10 19.89
C ARG A 92 -0.07 -12.63 19.94
N GLU A 93 -1.15 -13.34 20.23
CA GLU A 93 -1.17 -14.81 20.38
C GLU A 93 -0.95 -15.56 19.06
N GLU A 94 -1.18 -14.91 17.91
CA GLU A 94 -0.95 -15.48 16.59
C GLU A 94 0.54 -15.52 16.18
N LEU A 95 1.41 -14.86 16.95
CA LEU A 95 2.86 -14.81 16.70
C LEU A 95 3.61 -15.70 17.70
N SER A 96 4.58 -16.45 17.19
CA SER A 96 5.60 -17.08 18.04
C SER A 96 6.52 -16.03 18.66
N GLU A 97 7.24 -16.40 19.72
CA GLU A 97 8.21 -15.49 20.37
C GLU A 97 9.28 -14.97 19.40
N GLN A 98 9.77 -15.83 18.50
CA GLN A 98 10.73 -15.45 17.45
C GLN A 98 10.13 -14.45 16.46
N GLN A 99 8.83 -14.58 16.13
CA GLN A 99 8.15 -13.61 15.27
C GLN A 99 7.95 -12.28 16.00
N LYS A 100 7.60 -12.29 17.29
CA LYS A 100 7.44 -11.07 18.09
C LYS A 100 8.72 -10.24 18.19
N GLU A 101 9.90 -10.87 18.16
CA GLU A 101 11.19 -10.16 18.20
C GLU A 101 11.45 -9.30 16.96
N VAL A 102 10.88 -9.67 15.81
CA VAL A 102 11.12 -9.01 14.51
C VAL A 102 9.89 -8.29 13.96
N GLU A 103 8.71 -8.52 14.53
CA GLU A 103 7.45 -7.92 14.10
C GLU A 103 7.49 -6.40 14.30
N PRO A 104 7.18 -5.61 13.26
CA PRO A 104 7.15 -4.16 13.39
C PRO A 104 5.91 -3.68 14.15
N VAL A 105 6.10 -2.61 14.91
CA VAL A 105 5.02 -1.78 15.47
C VAL A 105 4.40 -0.96 14.32
N ASN A 106 3.22 -1.38 13.86
CA ASN A 106 2.63 -0.91 12.60
C ASN A 106 1.09 -0.83 12.61
N ALA A 107 0.45 -0.79 13.78
CA ALA A 107 -1.00 -0.63 13.88
C ALA A 107 -1.51 0.60 13.11
N ASP A 108 -0.77 1.71 13.14
CA ASP A 108 -1.06 2.92 12.38
C ASP A 108 -1.13 2.66 10.86
N SER A 109 -0.24 1.82 10.34
CA SER A 109 -0.20 1.50 8.92
C SER A 109 -1.40 0.66 8.48
N HIS A 110 -1.86 -0.27 9.32
CA HIS A 110 -3.08 -1.05 9.06
C HIS A 110 -4.34 -0.18 8.98
N LEU A 111 -4.36 0.95 9.68
CA LEU A 111 -5.50 1.89 9.67
C LEU A 111 -5.38 2.92 8.54
N THR A 112 -4.16 3.22 8.10
CA THR A 112 -3.89 4.25 7.10
C THR A 112 -4.09 3.76 5.67
N PHE A 113 -3.79 2.49 5.37
CA PHE A 113 -3.73 1.93 4.02
C PHE A 113 -4.69 0.76 3.83
#